data_AF-A0A060DXP4-F1
#
_entry.id   AF-A0A060DXP4-F1
#
_cell.length_a   1.000
_cell.length_b   1.000
_cell.length_c   1.000
_cell.angle_alpha   90.00
_cell.angle_beta   90.00
_cell.angle_gamma   90.00
#
_symmetry.space_group_name_H-M   'P 1'
#
loop_
_entity.id
_entity.type
_entity.pdbx_description
1 polymer ?
#
loop_
_entity_poly.entity_id
_entity_poly.type
_entity_poly.pdbx_seq_one_letter_code
_entity_poly.pdbx_strand_id
1 'polypeptide(L)'
;MSRSLLAFYAFPAEHWDHVRTTNPIESVFATVRHRTVRTKGALSQDTAKLMVFKLVTAAAKTWRRLQGENQLPKVIQGVTFRDGIEVTEAASQDAA
;
A
#
# COMPACT_ATOMS: atom_id res chain seq x y z
N MET A 1 18.87 7.74 14.25
CA MET A 1 17.85 7.00 13.47
C MET A 1 18.20 7.13 11.99
N SER A 2 18.22 6.03 11.22
CA SER A 2 18.54 6.08 9.79
C SER A 2 17.39 6.72 9.00
N ARG A 3 17.73 7.55 7.99
CA ARG A 3 16.78 8.28 7.13
C ARG A 3 15.72 7.39 6.50
N SER A 4 16.02 6.12 6.25
CA SER A 4 15.11 5.15 5.66
C SER A 4 13.91 4.79 6.54
N LEU A 5 14.07 4.79 7.86
CA LEU A 5 12.98 4.46 8.80
C LEU A 5 11.97 5.60 8.95
N LEU A 6 12.30 6.81 8.49
CA LEU A 6 11.48 8.01 8.62
C LEU A 6 10.86 8.45 7.28
N ALA A 7 11.09 7.71 6.20
CA ALA A 7 10.61 8.06 4.87
C ALA A 7 9.07 8.16 4.78
N PHE A 8 8.34 7.49 5.67
CA PHE A 8 6.88 7.53 5.69
C PHE A 8 6.30 8.93 6.04
N TYR A 9 7.05 9.80 6.72
CA TYR A 9 6.63 11.17 7.02
C TYR A 9 6.57 12.08 5.78
N ALA A 10 7.15 11.65 4.66
CA ALA A 10 7.05 12.31 3.36
C ALA A 10 5.76 11.99 2.59
N PHE A 11 4.86 11.21 3.18
CA PHE A 11 3.52 10.91 2.66
C PHE A 11 2.44 11.53 3.55
N PRO A 12 1.22 11.77 3.02
CA PRO A 12 0.11 12.29 3.81
C PRO A 12 -0.09 11.55 5.13
N ALA A 13 -0.41 12.28 6.20
CA ALA A 13 -0.63 11.69 7.53
C ALA A 13 -1.68 10.57 7.52
N GLU A 14 -2.70 10.72 6.67
CA GLU A 14 -3.77 9.74 6.45
C GLU A 14 -3.27 8.37 5.98
N HIS A 15 -2.09 8.30 5.35
CA HIS A 15 -1.53 7.06 4.81
C HIS A 15 -0.67 6.29 5.83
N TRP A 16 -0.26 6.93 6.93
CA TRP A 16 0.75 6.38 7.83
C TRP A 16 0.35 5.05 8.46
N ASP A 17 -0.92 4.84 8.80
CA ASP A 17 -1.38 3.58 9.37
C ASP A 17 -1.21 2.39 8.42
N HIS A 18 -1.34 2.67 7.11
CA HIS A 18 -1.13 1.65 6.08
C HIS A 18 0.36 1.43 5.82
N VAL A 19 1.17 2.49 5.76
CA VAL A 19 2.60 2.41 5.40
C VAL A 19 3.47 1.90 6.57
N ARG A 20 3.06 2.12 7.81
CA ARG A 20 3.80 1.67 9.02
C ARG A 20 3.64 0.17 9.32
N THR A 21 2.78 -0.54 8.59
CA THR A 21 2.53 -1.98 8.82
C THR A 21 2.65 -2.78 7.53
N THR A 22 2.92 -4.08 7.64
CA THR A 22 2.90 -5.00 6.49
C THR A 22 1.51 -5.60 6.24
N ASN A 23 0.52 -5.27 7.08
CA ASN A 23 -0.83 -5.84 7.01
C ASN A 23 -1.52 -5.62 5.66
N PRO A 24 -1.39 -4.45 4.98
CA PRO A 24 -1.94 -4.28 3.63
C PRO A 24 -1.38 -5.24 2.58
N ILE A 25 -0.18 -5.80 2.80
CA ILE A 25 0.41 -6.83 1.94
C ILE A 25 -0.03 -8.21 2.43
N GLU A 26 0.16 -8.51 3.71
CA GLU A 26 -0.09 -9.85 4.26
C GLU A 26 -1.58 -10.26 4.19
N SER A 27 -2.50 -9.36 4.58
CA SER A 27 -3.94 -9.65 4.59
C SER A 27 -4.51 -9.86 3.19
N VAL A 28 -3.99 -9.14 2.20
CA VAL A 28 -4.40 -9.23 0.80
C VAL A 28 -4.02 -10.59 0.20
N PHE A 29 -2.85 -11.12 0.54
CA PHE A 29 -2.37 -12.40 0.02
C PHE A 29 -2.75 -13.62 0.87
N ALA A 30 -3.34 -13.43 2.06
CA ALA A 30 -3.69 -14.51 2.98
C ALA A 30 -4.55 -15.61 2.31
N THR A 31 -5.58 -15.22 1.56
CA THR A 31 -6.48 -16.16 0.85
C THR A 31 -5.74 -16.96 -0.23
N VAL A 32 -4.86 -16.30 -0.98
CA VAL A 32 -4.05 -16.93 -2.02
C VAL A 32 -3.14 -17.95 -1.37
N ARG A 33 -2.35 -17.55 -0.36
CA ARG A 33 -1.43 -18.42 0.37
C ARG A 33 -2.14 -19.66 0.93
N HIS A 34 -3.28 -19.47 1.58
CA HIS A 34 -4.07 -20.57 2.12
C HIS A 34 -4.46 -21.59 1.04
N ARG A 35 -4.90 -21.11 -0.13
CA ARG A 35 -5.27 -22.01 -1.24
C ARG A 35 -4.07 -22.67 -1.89
N THR A 36 -2.96 -21.96 -2.08
CA THR A 36 -1.73 -22.51 -2.66
C THR A 36 -1.13 -23.62 -1.79
N VAL A 37 -1.19 -23.48 -0.46
CA VAL A 37 -0.75 -24.54 0.47
C VAL A 37 -1.61 -25.80 0.31
N ARG A 38 -2.93 -25.65 0.14
CA ARG A 38 -3.87 -26.78 -0.02
C ARG A 38 -3.74 -27.50 -1.36
N THR A 39 -3.35 -26.81 -2.44
CA THR A 39 -3.25 -27.39 -3.79
C THR A 39 -1.82 -27.70 -4.23
N LYS A 40 -0.86 -27.64 -3.30
CA LYS A 40 0.56 -27.89 -3.56
C LYS A 40 0.76 -29.29 -4.18
N GLY A 41 1.43 -29.34 -5.33
CA GLY A 41 1.74 -30.58 -6.05
C GLY A 41 0.58 -31.17 -6.87
N ALA A 42 -0.62 -30.59 -6.80
CA ALA A 42 -1.81 -31.10 -7.51
C ALA A 42 -2.07 -30.40 -8.87
N LEU A 43 -1.31 -29.36 -9.21
CA LEU A 43 -1.55 -28.50 -10.37
C LEU A 43 -0.30 -28.41 -11.25
N SER A 44 -0.52 -28.35 -12.56
CA SER A 44 0.53 -27.90 -13.50
C SER A 44 0.86 -26.43 -13.24
N GLN A 45 2.02 -25.97 -13.74
CA GLN A 45 2.45 -24.58 -13.56
C GLN A 45 1.42 -23.58 -14.13
N ASP A 46 0.86 -23.86 -15.30
CA ASP A 46 -0.10 -22.97 -15.95
C ASP A 46 -1.43 -22.91 -15.20
N THR A 47 -1.94 -24.06 -14.74
CA THR A 47 -3.15 -24.09 -13.92
C THR A 47 -2.93 -23.39 -12.58
N ALA A 48 -1.75 -23.52 -11.96
CA ALA A 48 -1.42 -22.81 -10.74
C ALA A 48 -1.40 -21.28 -10.94
N LYS A 49 -0.81 -20.78 -12.04
CA LYS A 49 -0.83 -19.34 -12.38
C LYS A 49 -2.26 -18.82 -12.56
N LEU A 50 -3.09 -19.55 -13.32
CA LEU A 50 -4.51 -19.19 -13.53
C LEU A 50 -5.29 -19.20 -12.21
N MET A 51 -5.06 -20.19 -11.35
CA MET A 51 -5.67 -20.25 -10.02
C MET A 51 -5.30 -19.02 -9.18
N VAL A 52 -4.01 -18.68 -9.10
CA VAL A 52 -3.54 -17.51 -8.35
C VAL A 52 -4.18 -16.23 -8.90
N PHE A 53 -4.19 -16.04 -10.22
CA PHE A 53 -4.83 -14.89 -10.85
C PHE A 53 -6.30 -14.76 -10.44
N LYS A 54 -7.08 -15.84 -10.58
CA LYS A 54 -8.51 -15.84 -10.22
C LYS A 54 -8.74 -15.56 -8.73
N LEU A 55 -7.90 -16.11 -7.84
CA LEU A 55 -8.00 -15.85 -6.40
C LEU A 55 -7.70 -14.39 -6.05
N VAL A 56 -6.65 -13.81 -6.65
CA VAL A 56 -6.30 -12.40 -6.45
C VAL A 56 -7.43 -11.50 -6.97
N THR A 57 -7.96 -11.74 -8.18
CA THR A 57 -9.08 -10.96 -8.74
C THR A 57 -10.34 -11.05 -7.87
N ALA A 58 -10.63 -12.22 -7.30
CA ALA A 58 -11.78 -12.39 -6.41
C ALA A 58 -11.58 -11.65 -5.08
N ALA A 59 -10.40 -11.78 -4.46
CA ALA A 59 -10.06 -11.12 -3.20
C ALA A 59 -10.00 -9.59 -3.34
N ALA A 60 -9.54 -9.08 -4.48
CA ALA A 60 -9.42 -7.64 -4.75
C ALA A 60 -10.73 -6.87 -4.57
N LYS A 61 -11.87 -7.53 -4.78
CA LYS A 61 -13.21 -6.94 -4.61
C LYS A 61 -13.54 -6.57 -3.17
N THR A 62 -12.86 -7.16 -2.19
CA THR A 62 -13.14 -6.98 -0.76
C THR A 62 -12.02 -6.25 -0.02
N TRP A 63 -10.99 -5.80 -0.72
CA TRP A 63 -9.89 -5.10 -0.07
C TRP A 63 -10.33 -3.75 0.47
N ARG A 64 -9.82 -3.42 1.66
CA ARG A 64 -10.02 -2.12 2.28
C ARG A 64 -9.34 -1.05 1.43
N ARG A 65 -10.07 0.03 1.14
CA ARG A 65 -9.52 1.20 0.44
C ARG A 65 -8.48 1.91 1.32
N LEU A 66 -7.51 2.56 0.69
CA LEU A 66 -6.51 3.35 1.38
C LEU A 66 -7.19 4.49 2.16
N GLN A 67 -6.80 4.70 3.41
CA GLN A 67 -7.20 5.92 4.14
C GLN A 67 -6.65 7.15 3.41
N GLY A 68 -7.45 8.20 3.24
CA GLY A 68 -7.02 9.39 2.50
C GLY A 68 -6.74 9.13 1.02
N GLU A 69 -7.54 8.28 0.37
CA GLU A 69 -7.41 8.00 -1.07
C GLU A 69 -7.49 9.26 -1.94
N ASN A 70 -8.22 10.28 -1.50
CA ASN A 70 -8.28 11.60 -2.11
C ASN A 70 -6.91 12.32 -2.19
N GLN A 71 -5.91 11.90 -1.41
CA GLN A 71 -4.55 12.42 -1.48
C GLN A 71 -3.69 11.72 -2.56
N LEU A 72 -4.13 10.57 -3.10
CA LEU A 72 -3.38 9.83 -4.12
C LEU A 72 -3.01 10.67 -5.35
N PRO A 73 -3.90 11.53 -5.91
CA PRO A 73 -3.51 12.39 -7.02
C PRO A 73 -2.31 13.28 -6.70
N LYS A 74 -2.23 13.83 -5.48
CA LYS A 74 -1.10 14.67 -5.04
C LYS A 74 0.19 13.87 -4.92
N VAL A 75 0.10 12.67 -4.34
CA VAL A 75 1.24 11.74 -4.26
C VAL A 75 1.74 11.36 -5.65
N ILE A 76 0.84 11.05 -6.59
CA ILE A 76 1.18 10.71 -7.98
C ILE A 76 1.83 11.90 -8.71
N GLN A 77 1.37 13.12 -8.43
CA GLN A 77 1.93 14.36 -8.99
C GLN A 77 3.26 14.77 -8.35
N GLY A 78 3.71 14.08 -7.30
CA GLY A 78 4.98 14.39 -6.62
C GLY A 78 4.91 15.60 -5.70
N VAL A 79 3.73 15.97 -5.21
CA VAL A 79 3.57 17.02 -4.18
C VAL A 79 4.39 16.65 -2.95
N THR A 80 5.11 17.62 -2.39
CA THR A 80 5.96 17.40 -1.23
C THR A 80 5.14 17.48 0.05
N PHE A 81 5.29 16.47 0.91
CA PHE A 81 4.74 16.49 2.26
C PHE A 81 5.88 16.57 3.27
N ARG A 82 5.68 17.36 4.32
CA ARG A 82 6.55 17.40 5.49
C ARG A 82 5.71 17.05 6.71
N ASP A 83 6.13 16.00 7.41
CA ASP A 83 5.41 15.46 8.57
C ASP A 83 3.91 15.22 8.26
N GLY A 84 3.63 14.76 7.04
CA GLY A 84 2.29 14.41 6.58
C GLY A 84 1.40 15.58 6.17
N ILE A 85 1.94 16.80 6.18
CA ILE A 85 1.27 18.03 5.76
C ILE A 85 1.85 18.48 4.42
N GLU A 86 0.98 18.86 3.49
CA GLU A 86 1.37 19.42 2.20
C GLU A 86 2.16 20.73 2.40
N VAL A 87 3.29 20.84 1.69
CA VAL A 87 4.11 22.06 1.73
C VAL A 87 3.62 23.01 0.64
N THR A 88 2.88 24.05 1.05
CA THR A 88 2.48 25.16 0.16
C THR A 88 3.52 26.27 0.22
N GLU A 89 3.82 26.96 -0.90
CA GLU A 89 4.83 28.04 -0.98
C GLU A 89 4.61 29.19 0.03
N ALA A 90 3.37 29.40 0.50
CA ALA A 90 3.05 30.36 1.56
C ALA A 90 3.62 29.97 2.94
N ALA A 91 3.78 28.67 3.22
CA ALA A 91 4.29 28.17 4.51
C ALA A 91 5.82 28.25 4.64
N SER A 92 6.53 28.59 3.55
CA SER A 92 7.98 28.79 3.55
C SER A 92 8.43 30.18 4.00
N GLN A 93 7.52 31.14 4.22
CA GLN A 93 7.87 32.52 4.59
C GLN A 93 7.85 32.81 6.11
N ASP A 94 7.39 31.88 6.96
CA ASP A 94 7.26 32.09 8.42
C ASP A 94 8.43 31.56 9.26
N ALA A 95 9.62 31.46 8.68
CA ALA A 95 10.85 31.17 9.44
C ALA A 95 11.96 32.15 9.01
N ALA A 96 11.84 33.40 9.47
CA ALA A 96 12.89 34.41 9.48
C ALA A 96 13.37 34.66 10.90
#